data_AF-A0A847DVI6-F1
#
_entry.id   AF-A0A847DVI6-F1
#
_cell.length_a   1.000
_cell.length_b   1.000
_cell.length_c   1.000
_cell.angle_alpha   90.00
_cell.angle_beta   90.00
_cell.angle_gamma   90.00
#
_symmetry.space_group_name_H-M   'P 1'
#
loop_
_entity.id
_entity.type
_entity.pdbx_description
1 polymer ?
#
loop_
_entity_poly.entity_id
_entity_poly.type
_entity_poly.pdbx_seq_one_letter_code
_entity_poly.pdbx_strand_id
1 'polypeptide(L)'
;QASADGAAREALELRLDSDENLVRILTVHKSKGLEFPFVFLPFAWQGRKPKAEPPLLHHIGPDSLSGLSPHWQAVLELGERADERAAAQVVHEAETESVRRLYVALTRAEQRCYLLWGPARTIGETPLGRLLAAFDDSTGAPEPAATPRTVVDDPFALAGAIERWRDAAPGEVDIVDCDAPTPTQAAAAVVPSTAPERLPQARDFDVEIGRPWIRTSFSAIVARASGQQVADAGPVAGETEPQPDRDQHVDALGAGPGDGFPERAPVPASAPAQLELRFDEDGSDDEVRADAVLADRGDSGRLGLRAGDEAHERDIRAGFPAGARAGACLHAILEHADFQAPLDRDLVAGQMQRAGFGEFDAGAVAGWLDAVIDTPLIAPDGRRVVLRGLRAPAVVREMDFHLSARGIDERELFEAVAAEYPLDARAPRSAWDGLLRGFVDMVFERNGRWYVLDWKSNRLGDDAAAYTEGAIDAAMSAHAYSLQACLYLLVLHRLLRQRLPGYDWDRHVGGAFWVFLRGVRAPARGQRRTPGVHASKPSRALIERLDRLFQGALDRAHDRAGR
;
A
#
# COMPACT_ATOMS: atom_id res chain seq x y z
N GLN A 1 -23.90 7.92 28.53
CA GLN A 1 -23.50 7.04 27.41
C GLN A 1 -24.59 6.98 26.33
N ALA A 2 -25.89 6.80 26.65
CA ALA A 2 -26.97 6.75 25.65
C ALA A 2 -27.18 8.01 24.78
N SER A 3 -26.81 9.21 25.25
CA SER A 3 -27.01 10.47 24.48
C SER A 3 -25.89 10.76 23.45
N ALA A 4 -24.71 10.17 23.63
CA ALA A 4 -23.60 10.33 22.68
C ALA A 4 -23.78 9.42 21.45
N ASP A 5 -24.31 8.21 21.67
CA ASP A 5 -24.67 7.29 20.58
C ASP A 5 -25.83 7.81 19.74
N GLY A 6 -26.84 8.46 20.36
CA GLY A 6 -27.97 9.06 19.63
C GLY A 6 -27.53 10.18 18.70
N ALA A 7 -26.68 11.09 19.17
CA ALA A 7 -26.14 12.18 18.35
C ALA A 7 -25.14 11.69 17.28
N ALA A 8 -24.41 10.61 17.55
CA ALA A 8 -23.55 9.96 16.55
C ALA A 8 -24.39 9.26 15.47
N ARG A 9 -25.51 8.61 15.85
CA ARG A 9 -26.47 7.99 14.93
C ARG A 9 -27.21 9.03 14.09
N GLU A 10 -27.71 10.11 14.70
CA GLU A 10 -28.31 11.24 13.98
C GLU A 10 -27.29 11.89 13.04
N ALA A 11 -26.03 12.08 13.45
CA ALA A 11 -24.97 12.62 12.58
C ALA A 11 -24.49 11.64 11.49
N LEU A 12 -24.70 10.33 11.67
CA LEU A 12 -24.50 9.28 10.66
C LEU A 12 -25.68 9.22 9.67
N GLU A 13 -26.92 9.30 10.16
CA GLU A 13 -28.16 9.36 9.36
C GLU A 13 -28.21 10.66 8.54
N LEU A 14 -27.88 11.83 9.12
CA LEU A 14 -27.79 13.11 8.40
C LEU A 14 -26.67 13.18 7.35
N ARG A 15 -25.66 12.30 7.41
CA ARG A 15 -24.54 12.24 6.44
C ARG A 15 -24.83 11.33 5.25
N LEU A 16 -25.58 10.25 5.45
CA LEU A 16 -26.03 9.37 4.37
C LEU A 16 -26.90 10.14 3.38
N ASP A 17 -27.80 11.01 3.86
CA ASP A 17 -28.67 11.85 3.03
C ASP A 17 -27.89 12.91 2.21
N SER A 18 -26.76 13.42 2.71
CA SER A 18 -25.97 14.42 1.96
C SER A 18 -25.12 13.78 0.85
N ASP A 19 -24.61 12.57 1.08
CA ASP A 19 -23.80 11.83 0.10
C ASP A 19 -24.66 11.06 -0.92
N GLU A 20 -25.96 10.88 -0.67
CA GLU A 20 -26.93 10.34 -1.63
C GLU A 20 -27.13 11.29 -2.83
N ASN A 21 -26.93 12.60 -2.62
CA ASN A 21 -27.09 13.63 -3.64
C ASN A 21 -25.82 13.93 -4.46
N LEU A 22 -24.74 13.15 -4.30
CA LEU A 22 -23.47 13.37 -5.00
C LEU A 22 -23.20 12.31 -6.07
N VAL A 23 -22.61 12.73 -7.20
CA VAL A 23 -22.08 11.82 -8.22
C VAL A 23 -20.82 11.15 -7.66
N ARG A 24 -20.84 9.82 -7.54
CA ARG A 24 -19.70 9.04 -7.04
C ARG A 24 -18.90 8.43 -8.19
N ILE A 25 -17.61 8.72 -8.24
CA ILE A 25 -16.68 8.12 -9.21
C ILE A 25 -15.91 7.01 -8.49
N LEU A 26 -16.21 5.77 -8.85
CA LEU A 26 -15.61 4.58 -8.24
C LEU A 26 -14.98 3.70 -9.31
N THR A 27 -13.97 2.93 -8.91
CA THR A 27 -13.49 1.82 -9.73
C THR A 27 -14.45 0.63 -9.59
N VAL A 28 -14.55 -0.21 -10.62
CA VAL A 28 -15.40 -1.42 -10.59
C VAL A 28 -15.09 -2.30 -9.37
N HIS A 29 -13.81 -2.46 -9.02
CA HIS A 29 -13.39 -3.23 -7.83
C HIS A 29 -13.93 -2.64 -6.53
N LYS A 30 -13.87 -1.31 -6.36
CA LYS A 30 -14.39 -0.63 -5.16
C LYS A 30 -15.92 -0.64 -5.08
N SER A 31 -16.62 -0.86 -6.19
CA SER A 31 -18.08 -0.95 -6.22
C SER A 31 -18.65 -2.31 -5.80
N LYS A 32 -17.80 -3.34 -5.65
CA LYS A 32 -18.24 -4.70 -5.33
C LYS A 32 -18.99 -4.73 -4.00
N GLY A 33 -20.24 -5.22 -4.01
CA GLY A 33 -21.10 -5.29 -2.83
C GLY A 33 -21.86 -4.00 -2.53
N LEU A 34 -21.71 -2.96 -3.36
CA LEU A 34 -22.49 -1.72 -3.30
C LEU A 34 -23.53 -1.69 -4.41
N GLU A 35 -24.60 -0.93 -4.23
CA GLU A 35 -25.65 -0.68 -5.23
C GLU A 35 -25.95 0.82 -5.30
N PHE A 36 -26.35 1.29 -6.48
CA PHE A 36 -26.67 2.70 -6.74
C PHE A 36 -27.94 2.81 -7.59
N PRO A 37 -28.80 3.80 -7.35
CA PRO A 37 -30.00 4.00 -8.18
C PRO A 37 -29.67 4.15 -9.67
N PHE A 38 -28.65 4.95 -9.98
CA PHE A 38 -28.17 5.20 -11.35
C PHE A 38 -26.68 4.90 -11.47
N VAL A 39 -26.29 4.15 -12.51
CA VAL A 39 -24.88 3.86 -12.80
C VAL A 39 -24.55 4.30 -14.22
N PHE A 40 -23.41 4.97 -14.39
CA PHE A 40 -22.89 5.36 -15.70
C PHE A 40 -21.57 4.60 -15.95
N LEU A 41 -21.49 3.88 -17.07
CA LEU A 41 -20.32 3.15 -17.53
C LEU A 41 -19.77 3.81 -18.82
N PRO A 42 -19.05 4.93 -18.70
CA PRO A 42 -18.62 5.72 -19.86
C PRO A 42 -17.51 5.07 -20.70
N PHE A 43 -16.84 4.04 -20.18
CA PHE A 43 -15.63 3.46 -20.77
C PHE A 43 -15.74 1.94 -21.02
N ALA A 44 -16.94 1.37 -20.99
CA ALA A 44 -17.12 -0.07 -21.24
C ALA A 44 -16.68 -0.52 -22.65
N TRP A 45 -16.61 0.42 -23.59
CA TRP A 45 -16.12 0.25 -24.96
C TRP A 45 -14.58 0.37 -25.08
N GLN A 46 -13.85 0.61 -23.98
CA GLN A 46 -12.40 0.67 -23.96
C GLN A 46 -11.82 -0.59 -23.32
N GLY A 47 -10.77 -1.13 -23.92
CA GLY A 47 -10.10 -2.33 -23.43
C GLY A 47 -8.67 -2.42 -23.95
N ARG A 48 -7.86 -3.25 -23.29
CA ARG A 48 -6.53 -3.60 -23.77
C ARG A 48 -6.46 -5.11 -23.91
N LYS A 49 -5.80 -5.57 -24.98
CA LYS A 49 -5.47 -6.97 -25.15
C LYS A 49 -4.56 -7.44 -24.00
N PRO A 50 -4.95 -8.47 -23.24
CA PRO A 50 -4.06 -9.05 -22.24
C PRO A 50 -2.84 -9.66 -22.93
N LYS A 51 -1.68 -9.55 -22.26
CA LYS A 51 -0.43 -10.16 -22.70
C LYS A 51 0.00 -11.20 -21.67
N ALA A 52 0.52 -12.32 -22.16
CA ALA A 52 1.16 -13.33 -21.33
C ALA A 52 2.68 -13.08 -21.35
N GLU A 53 3.26 -12.80 -20.19
CA GLU A 53 4.70 -12.58 -20.03
C GLU A 53 5.22 -13.51 -18.91
N PRO A 54 6.34 -14.23 -19.11
CA PRO A 54 6.89 -15.10 -18.09
C PRO A 54 7.29 -14.36 -16.78
N PRO A 55 7.22 -15.02 -15.61
CA PRO A 55 6.70 -16.38 -15.41
C PRO A 55 5.18 -16.45 -15.57
N LEU A 56 4.70 -17.51 -16.21
CA LEU A 56 3.26 -17.66 -16.50
C LEU A 56 2.55 -18.33 -15.33
N LEU A 57 1.58 -17.64 -14.74
CA LEU A 57 0.66 -18.20 -13.76
C LEU A 57 -0.69 -18.44 -14.42
N HIS A 58 -1.13 -19.70 -14.48
CA HIS A 58 -2.41 -20.09 -15.06
C HIS A 58 -3.00 -21.31 -14.34
N HIS A 59 -4.25 -21.65 -14.66
CA HIS A 59 -4.97 -22.78 -14.10
C HIS A 59 -5.23 -23.84 -15.16
N ILE A 60 -4.98 -25.10 -14.82
CA ILE A 60 -5.36 -26.28 -15.62
C ILE A 60 -6.52 -27.00 -14.94
N GLY A 61 -7.49 -27.47 -15.71
CA GLY A 61 -8.68 -28.13 -15.19
C GLY A 61 -9.60 -28.64 -16.30
N PRO A 62 -10.81 -29.10 -15.94
CA PRO A 62 -11.77 -29.67 -16.89
C PRO A 62 -12.18 -28.70 -18.01
N ASP A 63 -12.22 -27.40 -17.71
CA ASP A 63 -12.64 -26.34 -18.62
C ASP A 63 -11.48 -25.41 -19.04
N SER A 64 -10.22 -25.73 -18.71
CA SER A 64 -9.09 -24.97 -19.23
C SER A 64 -8.89 -25.28 -20.71
N LEU A 65 -8.28 -24.35 -21.46
CA LEU A 65 -7.93 -24.57 -22.88
C LEU A 65 -7.00 -25.78 -23.09
N SER A 66 -6.28 -26.18 -22.04
CA SER A 66 -5.45 -27.38 -22.04
C SER A 66 -6.26 -28.67 -21.83
N GLY A 67 -7.35 -28.65 -21.06
CA GLY A 67 -8.19 -29.82 -20.77
C GLY A 67 -7.47 -31.01 -20.13
N LEU A 68 -6.28 -30.79 -19.55
CA LEU A 68 -5.35 -31.86 -19.16
C LEU A 68 -5.61 -32.46 -17.78
N SER A 69 -6.50 -31.85 -16.97
CA SER A 69 -6.68 -32.24 -15.57
C SER A 69 -8.16 -32.39 -15.18
N PRO A 70 -8.54 -33.46 -14.48
CA PRO A 70 -9.90 -33.63 -13.96
C PRO A 70 -10.23 -32.69 -12.79
N HIS A 71 -9.23 -31.98 -12.24
CA HIS A 71 -9.37 -31.03 -11.14
C HIS A 71 -8.62 -29.74 -11.43
N TRP A 72 -9.11 -28.63 -10.87
CA TRP A 72 -8.44 -27.34 -11.00
C TRP A 72 -7.12 -27.32 -10.23
N GLN A 73 -6.04 -26.96 -10.91
CA GLN A 73 -4.71 -26.81 -10.34
C GLN A 73 -4.07 -25.51 -10.84
N ALA A 74 -3.44 -24.77 -9.93
CA ALA A 74 -2.64 -23.60 -10.28
C ALA A 74 -1.24 -24.06 -10.72
N VAL A 75 -0.79 -23.56 -11.87
CA VAL A 75 0.49 -23.88 -12.50
C VAL A 75 1.31 -22.61 -12.66
N LEU A 76 2.53 -22.64 -12.15
CA LEU A 76 3.52 -21.58 -12.32
C LEU A 76 4.64 -22.08 -13.24
N GLU A 77 4.71 -21.55 -14.46
CA GLU A 77 5.78 -21.86 -15.40
C GLU A 77 6.90 -20.84 -15.31
N LEU A 78 8.09 -21.32 -14.94
CA LEU A 78 9.29 -20.51 -14.75
C LEU A 78 10.18 -20.43 -16.02
N GLY A 79 9.71 -20.95 -17.15
CA GLY A 79 10.47 -20.96 -18.40
C GLY A 79 10.59 -19.58 -19.04
N GLU A 80 11.76 -19.25 -19.59
CA GLU A 80 11.99 -17.98 -20.32
C GLU A 80 11.21 -17.91 -21.65
N ARG A 81 10.78 -19.06 -22.18
CA ARG A 81 9.90 -19.15 -23.34
C ARG A 81 8.51 -19.54 -22.87
N ALA A 82 7.54 -18.68 -23.17
CA ALA A 82 6.14 -18.96 -22.95
C ALA A 82 5.71 -20.16 -23.81
N ASP A 83 5.27 -21.24 -23.19
CA ASP A 83 4.56 -22.30 -23.91
C ASP A 83 3.29 -21.70 -24.53
N GLU A 84 3.02 -22.00 -25.80
CA GLU A 84 1.92 -21.36 -26.53
C GLU A 84 0.56 -21.65 -25.89
N ARG A 85 0.37 -22.84 -25.29
CA ARG A 85 -0.88 -23.21 -24.63
C ARG A 85 -1.01 -22.53 -23.28
N ALA A 86 0.07 -22.48 -22.50
CA ALA A 86 0.08 -21.74 -21.24
C ALA A 86 -0.18 -20.25 -21.46
N ALA A 87 0.46 -19.66 -22.47
CA ALA A 87 0.23 -18.26 -22.84
C ALA A 87 -1.22 -18.00 -23.26
N ALA A 88 -1.80 -18.89 -24.09
CA ALA A 88 -3.21 -18.80 -24.47
C ALA A 88 -4.15 -18.91 -23.26
N GLN A 89 -3.82 -19.78 -22.30
CA GLN A 89 -4.60 -19.94 -21.06
C GLN A 89 -4.53 -18.69 -20.17
N VAL A 90 -3.35 -18.09 -19.98
CA VAL A 90 -3.19 -16.81 -19.24
C VAL A 90 -4.05 -15.70 -19.85
N VAL A 91 -3.99 -15.57 -21.18
CA VAL A 91 -4.79 -14.60 -21.92
C VAL A 91 -6.27 -14.88 -21.68
N HIS A 92 -6.73 -16.11 -21.87
CA HIS A 92 -8.12 -16.52 -21.68
C HIS A 92 -8.65 -16.25 -20.27
N GLU A 93 -7.86 -16.51 -19.23
CA GLU A 93 -8.23 -16.22 -17.84
C GLU A 93 -8.38 -14.72 -17.58
N ALA A 94 -7.44 -13.91 -18.08
CA ALA A 94 -7.50 -12.46 -17.97
C ALA A 94 -8.70 -11.87 -18.72
N GLU A 95 -9.05 -12.44 -19.86
CA GLU A 95 -10.23 -12.09 -20.64
C GLU A 95 -11.52 -12.41 -19.88
N THR A 96 -11.61 -13.62 -19.33
CA THR A 96 -12.75 -14.10 -18.55
C THR A 96 -12.95 -13.26 -17.28
N GLU A 97 -11.87 -12.92 -16.59
CA GLU A 97 -11.92 -12.03 -15.43
C GLU A 97 -12.40 -10.62 -15.79
N SER A 98 -12.00 -10.13 -16.96
CA SER A 98 -12.47 -8.83 -17.44
C SER A 98 -13.98 -8.81 -17.74
N VAL A 99 -14.54 -9.93 -18.22
CA VAL A 99 -16.00 -10.11 -18.36
C VAL A 99 -16.69 -10.16 -17.00
N ARG A 100 -16.13 -10.87 -16.00
CA ARG A 100 -16.66 -10.87 -14.62
C ARG A 100 -16.69 -9.47 -14.01
N ARG A 101 -15.67 -8.66 -14.27
CA ARG A 101 -15.65 -7.25 -13.84
C ARG A 101 -16.75 -6.42 -14.51
N LEU A 102 -16.96 -6.60 -15.81
CA LEU A 102 -18.09 -5.95 -16.49
C LEU A 102 -19.44 -6.39 -15.90
N TYR A 103 -19.62 -7.67 -15.60
CA TYR A 103 -20.82 -8.17 -14.90
C TYR A 103 -21.01 -7.48 -13.53
N VAL A 104 -19.94 -7.36 -12.73
CA VAL A 104 -20.01 -6.61 -11.47
C VAL A 104 -20.47 -5.17 -11.73
N ALA A 105 -19.89 -4.49 -12.72
CA ALA A 105 -20.23 -3.11 -13.05
C ALA A 105 -21.70 -2.94 -13.49
N LEU A 106 -22.20 -3.82 -14.35
CA LEU A 106 -23.59 -3.80 -14.84
C LEU A 106 -24.60 -4.05 -13.72
N THR A 107 -24.26 -4.92 -12.76
CA THR A 107 -25.12 -5.26 -11.62
C THR A 107 -25.02 -4.28 -10.45
N ARG A 108 -24.34 -3.13 -10.61
CA ARG A 108 -24.34 -2.09 -9.57
C ARG A 108 -25.58 -1.19 -9.62
N ALA A 109 -26.32 -1.21 -10.74
CA ALA A 109 -27.50 -0.36 -10.92
C ALA A 109 -28.75 -1.02 -10.34
N GLU A 110 -29.46 -0.30 -9.47
CA GLU A 110 -30.77 -0.71 -8.95
C GLU A 110 -31.90 -0.28 -9.90
N GLN A 111 -31.86 0.95 -10.43
CA GLN A 111 -32.94 1.51 -11.25
C GLN A 111 -32.55 1.64 -12.72
N ARG A 112 -31.36 2.19 -13.02
CA ARG A 112 -30.93 2.40 -14.42
C ARG A 112 -29.43 2.35 -14.60
N CYS A 113 -29.00 1.60 -15.61
CA CYS A 113 -27.60 1.53 -16.05
C CYS A 113 -27.45 2.22 -17.41
N TYR A 114 -26.59 3.23 -17.48
CA TYR A 114 -26.19 3.89 -18.71
C TYR A 114 -24.87 3.29 -19.18
N LEU A 115 -24.93 2.56 -20.29
CA LEU A 115 -23.76 1.96 -20.93
C LEU A 115 -23.41 2.77 -22.17
N LEU A 116 -22.24 3.41 -22.18
CA LEU A 116 -21.79 4.12 -23.38
C LEU A 116 -21.04 3.15 -24.28
N TRP A 117 -21.38 3.20 -25.57
CA TRP A 117 -20.79 2.40 -26.61
C TRP A 117 -20.54 3.25 -27.86
N GLY A 118 -19.52 2.90 -28.63
CA GLY A 118 -19.20 3.55 -29.90
C GLY A 118 -18.14 2.78 -30.70
N PRO A 119 -17.96 3.15 -31.98
CA PRO A 119 -17.01 2.46 -32.86
C PRO A 119 -15.57 2.71 -32.41
N ALA A 120 -14.87 1.64 -32.04
CA ALA A 120 -13.47 1.68 -31.61
C ALA A 120 -12.65 0.59 -32.30
N ARG A 121 -11.36 0.87 -32.54
CA ARG A 121 -10.44 0.03 -33.33
C ARG A 121 -10.18 -1.37 -32.76
N THR A 122 -10.54 -1.61 -31.50
CA THR A 122 -10.34 -2.89 -30.78
C THR A 122 -11.60 -3.27 -30.00
N ILE A 123 -12.78 -2.92 -30.53
CA ILE A 123 -14.04 -3.09 -29.80
C ILE A 123 -14.34 -4.56 -29.52
N GLY A 124 -13.98 -5.49 -30.41
CA GLY A 124 -14.19 -6.93 -30.22
C GLY A 124 -13.33 -7.51 -29.09
N GLU A 125 -12.19 -6.88 -28.80
CA GLU A 125 -11.30 -7.27 -27.69
C GLU A 125 -11.78 -6.74 -26.33
N THR A 126 -12.83 -5.90 -26.29
CA THR A 126 -13.38 -5.38 -25.03
C THR A 126 -14.30 -6.41 -24.37
N PRO A 127 -14.46 -6.38 -23.03
CA PRO A 127 -15.41 -7.26 -22.35
C PRO A 127 -16.83 -7.13 -22.88
N LEU A 128 -17.25 -5.91 -23.24
CA LEU A 128 -18.56 -5.64 -23.81
C LEU A 128 -18.68 -6.20 -25.23
N GLY A 129 -17.68 -5.97 -26.09
CA GLY A 129 -17.67 -6.51 -27.45
C GLY A 129 -17.71 -8.04 -27.49
N ARG A 130 -17.00 -8.71 -26.58
CA ARG A 130 -17.05 -10.18 -26.46
C ARG A 130 -18.43 -10.70 -26.05
N LEU A 131 -19.10 -10.03 -25.11
CA LEU A 131 -20.46 -10.40 -24.72
C LEU A 131 -21.46 -10.18 -25.86
N LEU A 132 -21.36 -9.05 -26.57
CA LEU A 132 -22.22 -8.74 -27.72
C LEU A 132 -22.01 -9.72 -28.87
N ALA A 133 -20.75 -10.10 -29.16
CA ALA A 133 -20.45 -11.13 -30.16
C ALA A 133 -21.06 -12.50 -29.76
N ALA A 134 -20.96 -12.88 -28.49
CA ALA A 134 -21.58 -14.11 -27.99
C ALA A 134 -23.11 -14.10 -28.03
N PHE A 135 -23.72 -12.91 -27.97
CA PHE A 135 -25.17 -12.70 -28.06
C PHE A 135 -25.66 -12.78 -29.52
N ASP A 136 -24.82 -12.42 -30.49
CA ASP A 136 -25.14 -12.50 -31.92
C ASP A 136 -25.25 -13.96 -32.41
N ASP A 137 -24.36 -14.83 -31.93
CA ASP A 137 -24.31 -16.24 -32.32
C ASP A 137 -25.50 -17.08 -31.76
N SER A 138 -26.27 -16.57 -30.78
CA SER A 138 -27.36 -17.29 -30.14
C SER A 138 -28.70 -17.15 -30.87
N THR A 139 -28.87 -17.88 -31.98
CA THR A 139 -30.20 -18.34 -32.45
C THR A 139 -30.61 -19.69 -31.81
N GLY A 140 -29.85 -20.16 -30.81
CA GLY A 140 -30.16 -21.29 -29.95
C GLY A 140 -29.51 -21.10 -28.57
N ALA A 141 -30.01 -21.81 -27.55
CA ALA A 141 -29.55 -21.68 -26.16
C ALA A 141 -28.01 -21.71 -26.03
N PRO A 142 -27.41 -20.88 -25.15
CA PRO A 142 -25.97 -20.77 -25.06
C PRO A 142 -25.36 -22.04 -24.47
N GLU A 143 -24.81 -22.92 -25.30
CA GLU A 143 -23.85 -23.91 -24.81
C GLU A 143 -22.50 -23.21 -24.53
N PRO A 144 -21.84 -23.52 -23.40
CA PRO A 144 -20.50 -23.02 -23.10
C PRO A 144 -19.52 -23.62 -24.11
N ALA A 145 -19.10 -22.82 -25.09
CA ALA A 145 -18.20 -23.29 -26.14
C ALA A 145 -16.77 -23.46 -25.61
N ALA A 146 -16.22 -24.66 -25.80
CA ALA A 146 -14.85 -25.08 -25.47
C ALA A 146 -13.76 -24.53 -26.43
N THR A 147 -14.05 -23.49 -27.21
CA THR A 147 -13.10 -22.87 -28.13
C THR A 147 -13.14 -21.34 -28.02
N PRO A 148 -11.98 -20.65 -28.09
CA PRO A 148 -11.95 -19.20 -28.12
C PRO A 148 -12.69 -18.70 -29.37
N ARG A 149 -13.89 -18.15 -29.15
CA ARG A 149 -14.76 -17.62 -30.21
C ARG A 149 -14.04 -16.47 -30.93
N THR A 150 -14.12 -16.46 -32.27
CA THR A 150 -13.49 -15.46 -33.13
C THR A 150 -13.87 -14.04 -32.71
N VAL A 151 -12.88 -13.19 -32.46
CA VAL A 151 -13.09 -11.79 -32.12
C VAL A 151 -13.70 -11.07 -33.32
N VAL A 152 -14.94 -10.59 -33.19
CA VAL A 152 -15.59 -9.73 -34.18
C VAL A 152 -15.14 -8.29 -33.91
N ASP A 153 -14.14 -7.82 -34.64
CA ASP A 153 -13.61 -6.45 -34.55
C ASP A 153 -14.32 -5.46 -35.51
N ASP A 154 -15.50 -5.81 -36.02
CA ASP A 154 -16.34 -4.90 -36.80
C ASP A 154 -17.37 -4.21 -35.91
N PRO A 155 -17.24 -2.89 -35.64
CA PRO A 155 -18.21 -2.15 -34.85
C PRO A 155 -19.62 -2.16 -35.42
N PHE A 156 -19.78 -2.28 -36.74
CA PHE A 156 -21.09 -2.29 -37.39
C PHE A 156 -21.79 -3.63 -37.22
N ALA A 157 -21.05 -4.75 -37.24
CA ALA A 157 -21.58 -6.07 -36.88
C ALA A 157 -22.06 -6.10 -35.42
N LEU A 158 -21.27 -5.53 -34.49
CA LEU A 158 -21.64 -5.44 -33.07
C LEU A 158 -22.82 -4.49 -32.81
N ALA A 159 -23.02 -3.45 -33.64
CA ALA A 159 -24.20 -2.57 -33.54
C ALA A 159 -25.50 -3.37 -33.70
N GLY A 160 -25.54 -4.31 -34.65
CA GLY A 160 -26.69 -5.21 -34.83
C GLY A 160 -26.95 -6.10 -33.61
N ALA A 161 -25.90 -6.48 -32.85
CA ALA A 161 -26.07 -7.26 -31.63
C ALA A 161 -26.71 -6.43 -30.51
N ILE A 162 -26.42 -5.13 -30.45
CA ILE A 162 -27.07 -4.20 -29.51
C ILE A 162 -28.55 -4.03 -29.87
N GLU A 163 -28.88 -3.91 -31.16
CA GLU A 163 -30.28 -3.86 -31.62
C GLU A 163 -31.04 -5.13 -31.24
N ARG A 164 -30.43 -6.32 -31.44
CA ARG A 164 -31.03 -7.59 -31.00
C ARG A 164 -31.17 -7.70 -29.49
N TRP A 165 -30.22 -7.17 -28.72
CA TRP A 165 -30.31 -7.15 -27.26
C TRP A 165 -31.50 -6.31 -26.80
N ARG A 166 -31.71 -5.14 -27.41
CA ARG A 166 -32.92 -4.32 -27.21
C ARG A 166 -34.19 -5.12 -27.55
N ASP A 167 -34.21 -5.80 -28.69
CA ASP A 167 -35.39 -6.52 -29.17
C ASP A 167 -35.71 -7.76 -28.30
N ALA A 168 -34.70 -8.39 -27.69
CA ALA A 168 -34.85 -9.51 -26.77
C ALA A 168 -35.36 -9.10 -25.38
N ALA A 169 -35.19 -7.84 -24.98
CA ALA A 169 -35.60 -7.28 -23.69
C ALA A 169 -36.40 -5.97 -23.87
N PRO A 170 -37.56 -6.03 -24.54
CA PRO A 170 -38.31 -4.84 -24.92
C PRO A 170 -38.80 -4.08 -23.68
N GLY A 171 -38.49 -2.78 -23.62
CA GLY A 171 -38.86 -1.90 -22.51
C GLY A 171 -37.88 -1.92 -21.33
N GLU A 172 -36.92 -2.85 -21.30
CA GLU A 172 -35.84 -2.89 -20.30
C GLU A 172 -34.54 -2.30 -20.84
N VAL A 173 -34.29 -2.46 -22.14
CA VAL A 173 -33.14 -1.90 -22.85
C VAL A 173 -33.64 -0.86 -23.87
N ASP A 174 -33.02 0.32 -23.84
CA ASP A 174 -33.29 1.40 -24.80
C ASP A 174 -31.96 1.86 -25.43
N ILE A 175 -32.01 2.21 -26.72
CA ILE A 175 -30.84 2.66 -27.47
C ILE A 175 -31.05 4.14 -27.77
N VAL A 176 -30.23 4.98 -27.14
CA VAL A 176 -30.23 6.42 -27.37
C VAL A 176 -29.01 6.75 -28.21
N ASP A 177 -29.26 7.11 -29.47
CA ASP A 177 -28.24 7.70 -30.32
C ASP A 177 -27.80 9.03 -29.70
N CYS A 178 -26.53 9.09 -29.27
CA CYS A 178 -25.95 10.35 -28.89
C CYS A 178 -25.74 11.14 -30.18
N ASP A 179 -26.39 12.30 -30.30
CA ASP A 179 -26.09 13.25 -31.38
C ASP A 179 -24.57 13.38 -31.46
N ALA A 180 -24.00 13.02 -32.62
CA ALA A 180 -22.60 13.32 -32.86
C ALA A 180 -22.45 14.81 -32.57
N PRO A 181 -21.60 15.23 -31.61
CA PRO A 181 -21.32 16.64 -31.46
C PRO A 181 -20.97 17.10 -32.86
N THR A 182 -21.71 18.09 -33.39
CA THR A 182 -21.40 18.70 -34.70
C THR A 182 -19.91 18.90 -34.66
N PRO A 183 -19.09 18.19 -35.47
CA PRO A 183 -17.69 18.02 -35.17
C PRO A 183 -17.15 19.41 -34.89
N THR A 184 -16.89 19.69 -33.62
CA THR A 184 -16.32 20.97 -33.23
C THR A 184 -14.98 20.89 -33.91
N GLN A 185 -14.89 21.55 -35.08
CA GLN A 185 -13.93 21.30 -36.15
C GLN A 185 -12.78 20.50 -35.61
N ALA A 186 -12.74 19.17 -35.88
CA ALA A 186 -11.73 18.26 -35.36
C ALA A 186 -10.43 19.03 -35.22
N ALA A 187 -10.07 19.41 -33.98
CA ALA A 187 -9.28 20.61 -33.70
C ALA A 187 -8.26 20.79 -34.79
N ALA A 188 -8.54 21.71 -35.74
CA ALA A 188 -7.68 21.89 -36.90
C ALA A 188 -6.28 22.01 -36.32
N ALA A 189 -5.40 21.07 -36.66
CA ALA A 189 -4.13 20.85 -35.96
C ALA A 189 -3.58 22.21 -35.60
N VAL A 190 -3.58 22.56 -34.31
CA VAL A 190 -3.40 23.94 -33.88
C VAL A 190 -2.07 24.40 -34.45
N VAL A 191 -2.14 25.13 -35.56
CA VAL A 191 -0.95 25.75 -36.14
C VAL A 191 -0.65 26.85 -35.13
N PRO A 192 0.51 26.82 -34.44
CA PRO A 192 0.82 27.87 -33.49
C PRO A 192 0.75 29.19 -34.23
N SER A 193 -0.17 30.06 -33.83
CA SER A 193 -0.27 31.39 -34.39
C SER A 193 1.09 32.07 -34.22
N THR A 194 1.72 32.47 -35.34
CA THR A 194 2.98 33.22 -35.33
C THR A 194 2.77 34.71 -35.10
N ALA A 195 1.51 35.15 -34.96
CA ALA A 195 1.20 36.50 -34.53
C ALA A 195 1.41 36.61 -33.01
N PRO A 196 2.01 37.70 -32.50
CA PRO A 196 1.94 38.02 -31.08
C PRO A 196 0.50 38.41 -30.76
N GLU A 197 -0.37 37.42 -30.61
CA GLU A 197 -1.69 37.60 -30.02
C GLU A 197 -1.46 38.12 -28.60
N ARG A 198 -2.10 39.24 -28.28
CA ARG A 198 -2.29 39.64 -26.88
C ARG A 198 -2.80 38.39 -26.18
N LEU A 199 -2.03 37.88 -25.21
CA LEU A 199 -2.43 36.73 -24.42
C LEU A 199 -3.90 36.93 -24.02
N PRO A 200 -4.83 36.03 -24.39
CA PRO A 200 -6.21 36.17 -24.01
C PRO A 200 -6.24 36.36 -22.50
N GLN A 201 -6.91 37.42 -22.05
CA GLN A 201 -7.03 37.70 -20.63
C GLN A 201 -7.76 36.51 -20.01
N ALA A 202 -7.12 35.85 -19.05
CA ALA A 202 -7.74 34.74 -18.35
C ALA A 202 -9.09 35.21 -17.82
N ARG A 203 -10.15 34.41 -18.00
CA ARG A 203 -11.43 34.72 -17.37
C ARG A 203 -11.22 34.70 -15.86
N ASP A 204 -11.70 35.74 -15.19
CA ASP A 204 -11.72 35.77 -13.73
C ASP A 204 -12.63 34.65 -13.24
N PHE A 205 -12.05 33.73 -12.47
CA PHE A 205 -12.76 32.59 -11.92
C PHE A 205 -13.23 32.97 -10.51
N ASP A 206 -14.42 33.56 -10.45
CA ASP A 206 -15.01 34.13 -9.22
C ASP A 206 -15.74 33.09 -8.35
N VAL A 207 -15.60 31.81 -8.66
CA VAL A 207 -16.22 30.73 -7.88
C VAL A 207 -15.23 30.21 -6.85
N GLU A 208 -15.62 30.23 -5.58
CA GLU A 208 -14.86 29.58 -4.51
C GLU A 208 -15.07 28.06 -4.64
N ILE A 209 -14.03 27.34 -5.08
CA ILE A 209 -14.04 25.87 -5.05
C ILE A 209 -13.94 25.49 -3.58
N GLY A 210 -15.05 24.97 -3.04
CA GLY A 210 -15.09 24.46 -1.67
C GLY A 210 -13.98 23.44 -1.44
N ARG A 211 -13.32 23.53 -0.29
CA ARG A 211 -12.27 22.58 0.08
C ARG A 211 -12.94 21.22 0.36
N PRO A 212 -12.46 20.13 -0.25
CA PRO A 212 -13.03 18.82 0.01
C PRO A 212 -12.81 18.45 1.47
N TRP A 213 -13.83 17.88 2.10
CA TRP A 213 -13.70 17.26 3.42
C TRP A 213 -13.17 15.83 3.23
N ILE A 214 -11.96 15.55 3.69
CA ILE A 214 -11.30 14.25 3.50
C ILE A 214 -10.83 13.65 4.83
N ARG A 215 -10.67 12.33 4.82
CA ARG A 215 -9.90 11.60 5.82
C ARG A 215 -8.58 11.17 5.18
N THR A 216 -7.47 11.72 5.64
CA THR A 216 -6.13 11.46 5.07
C THR A 216 -5.18 10.89 6.12
N SER A 217 -4.02 10.40 5.67
CA SER A 217 -2.89 9.97 6.50
C SER A 217 -1.60 10.65 6.05
N PHE A 218 -0.51 10.46 6.80
CA PHE A 218 0.82 10.92 6.39
C PHE A 218 1.25 10.34 5.04
N SER A 219 1.18 9.00 4.87
CA SER A 219 1.52 8.36 3.59
C SER A 219 0.67 8.87 2.43
N ALA A 220 -0.62 9.19 2.65
CA ALA A 220 -1.46 9.77 1.59
C ALA A 220 -1.01 11.19 1.19
N ILE A 221 -0.58 12.01 2.15
CA ILE A 221 -0.03 13.35 1.89
C ILE A 221 1.28 13.23 1.08
N VAL A 222 2.19 12.34 1.49
CA VAL A 222 3.48 12.15 0.81
C VAL A 222 3.30 11.54 -0.59
N ALA A 223 2.40 10.59 -0.76
CA ALA A 223 2.13 10.00 -2.07
C ALA A 223 1.55 11.04 -3.06
N ARG A 224 0.69 11.96 -2.59
CA ARG A 224 0.23 13.12 -3.40
C ARG A 224 1.38 14.08 -3.75
N ALA A 225 2.29 14.35 -2.81
CA ALA A 225 3.50 15.16 -3.03
C ALA A 225 4.42 14.55 -4.12
N SER A 226 4.48 13.23 -4.19
CA SER A 226 5.26 12.48 -5.19
C SER A 226 4.54 12.31 -6.54
N GLY A 227 3.33 12.88 -6.71
CA GLY A 227 2.56 12.79 -7.95
C GLY A 227 1.93 11.42 -8.21
N GLN A 228 1.90 10.53 -7.21
CA GLN A 228 1.18 9.26 -7.31
C GLN A 228 -0.33 9.51 -7.21
N GLN A 229 -1.12 8.78 -8.01
CA GLN A 229 -2.57 8.75 -7.84
C GLN A 229 -2.90 8.03 -6.55
N VAL A 230 -3.12 8.81 -5.49
CA VAL A 230 -3.68 8.30 -4.25
C VAL A 230 -5.18 8.27 -4.42
N ALA A 231 -5.78 7.11 -4.20
CA ALA A 231 -7.19 7.08 -3.91
C ALA A 231 -7.34 7.70 -2.52
N ASP A 232 -7.55 9.01 -2.44
CA ASP A 232 -8.10 9.60 -1.23
C ASP A 232 -9.28 8.71 -0.84
N ALA A 233 -9.36 8.36 0.45
CA ALA A 233 -10.63 7.91 0.98
C ALA A 233 -11.58 9.05 0.65
N GLY A 234 -12.39 8.86 -0.40
CA GLY A 234 -13.38 9.84 -0.81
C GLY A 234 -14.31 10.15 0.35
N PRO A 235 -15.40 10.91 0.12
CA PRO A 235 -16.50 10.90 1.08
C PRO A 235 -16.81 9.44 1.43
N VAL A 236 -16.76 9.17 2.73
CA VAL A 236 -16.44 7.86 3.32
C VAL A 236 -17.35 6.77 2.76
N ALA A 237 -16.82 5.94 1.87
CA ALA A 237 -17.47 4.69 1.46
C ALA A 237 -16.48 3.54 1.66
N GLY A 238 -16.77 2.70 2.66
CA GLY A 238 -16.10 1.42 2.89
C GLY A 238 -15.12 1.45 4.05
N GLU A 239 -15.55 0.88 5.17
CA GLU A 239 -14.73 0.47 6.30
C GLU A 239 -13.69 -0.56 5.82
N THR A 240 -12.52 -0.10 5.41
CA THR A 240 -11.31 -0.90 5.58
C THR A 240 -10.66 -0.34 6.83
N GLU A 241 -10.56 -1.13 7.90
CA GLU A 241 -9.79 -0.72 9.08
C GLU A 241 -8.39 -0.31 8.62
N PRO A 242 -8.00 0.97 8.78
CA PRO A 242 -6.70 1.42 8.33
C PRO A 242 -5.63 0.79 9.25
N GLN A 243 -4.72 0.02 8.64
CA GLN A 243 -3.56 -0.52 9.35
C GLN A 243 -2.55 0.61 9.68
N PRO A 244 -1.79 0.49 10.78
CA PRO A 244 -0.68 1.39 11.08
C PRO A 244 0.30 1.47 9.91
N ASP A 245 0.86 2.67 9.70
CA ASP A 245 1.69 3.04 8.54
C ASP A 245 3.09 2.43 8.67
N ARG A 246 3.14 1.09 8.60
CA ARG A 246 4.34 0.26 8.81
C ARG A 246 5.16 0.21 7.52
N ASP A 247 5.97 1.25 7.32
CA ASP A 247 6.99 1.34 6.27
C ASP A 247 6.49 1.01 4.85
N GLN A 248 5.44 1.71 4.39
CA GLN A 248 4.85 1.51 3.05
C GLN A 248 5.75 1.98 1.89
N HIS A 249 6.88 2.62 2.17
CA HIS A 249 7.84 3.04 1.15
C HIS A 249 8.81 1.90 0.82
N VAL A 250 8.54 1.21 -0.27
CA VAL A 250 9.48 0.27 -0.90
C VAL A 250 10.65 1.08 -1.46
N ASP A 251 11.88 0.72 -1.08
CA ASP A 251 13.11 1.36 -1.53
C ASP A 251 13.22 1.29 -3.08
N ALA A 252 12.82 2.36 -3.77
CA ALA A 252 13.06 2.55 -5.20
C ALA A 252 14.35 3.35 -5.38
N LEU A 253 15.49 2.78 -4.99
CA LEU A 253 16.80 3.32 -5.31
C LEU A 253 17.64 2.23 -5.99
N GLY A 254 17.72 2.30 -7.33
CA GLY A 254 18.78 1.66 -8.11
C GLY A 254 18.41 0.39 -8.89
N ALA A 255 17.43 0.43 -9.80
CA ALA A 255 17.39 -0.50 -10.92
C ALA A 255 17.92 0.20 -12.18
N GLY A 256 19.24 0.21 -12.34
CA GLY A 256 19.87 0.39 -13.64
C GLY A 256 19.74 -0.89 -14.49
N PRO A 257 19.76 -0.79 -15.83
CA PRO A 257 19.53 -1.95 -16.69
C PRO A 257 20.77 -2.85 -16.75
N GLY A 258 20.62 -4.08 -16.27
CA GLY A 258 21.52 -5.20 -16.54
C GLY A 258 22.70 -5.33 -15.59
N ASP A 259 22.67 -6.37 -14.76
CA ASP A 259 23.85 -7.14 -14.37
C ASP A 259 23.43 -8.57 -14.10
N GLY A 260 24.05 -9.50 -14.84
CA GLY A 260 23.74 -10.92 -14.82
C GLY A 260 24.19 -11.61 -13.54
N PHE A 261 23.44 -12.63 -13.13
CA PHE A 261 23.87 -13.57 -12.10
C PHE A 261 25.17 -14.28 -12.53
N PRO A 262 26.13 -14.50 -11.61
CA PRO A 262 27.33 -15.27 -11.93
C PRO A 262 26.95 -16.74 -12.18
N GLU A 263 27.45 -17.23 -13.31
CA GLU A 263 27.35 -18.59 -13.83
C GLU A 263 27.82 -19.61 -12.77
N ARG A 264 26.94 -20.53 -12.35
CA ARG A 264 27.32 -21.71 -11.56
C ARG A 264 27.73 -22.83 -12.51
N ALA A 265 28.94 -23.35 -12.30
CA ALA A 265 29.50 -24.48 -13.04
C ALA A 265 28.61 -25.75 -12.98
N PRO A 266 28.62 -26.59 -14.03
CA PRO A 266 27.67 -27.69 -14.19
C PRO A 266 27.94 -28.87 -13.25
N VAL A 267 26.89 -29.42 -12.66
CA VAL A 267 26.89 -30.70 -11.95
C VAL A 267 26.38 -31.78 -12.92
N PRO A 268 27.05 -32.95 -13.05
CA PRO A 268 26.67 -33.98 -14.01
C PRO A 268 25.36 -34.68 -13.63
N ALA A 269 24.59 -35.04 -14.65
CA ALA A 269 23.28 -35.68 -14.56
C ALA A 269 23.34 -37.10 -13.96
N SER A 270 22.46 -37.37 -12.99
CA SER A 270 22.04 -38.72 -12.59
C SER A 270 20.52 -38.84 -12.72
N ALA A 271 20.09 -40.00 -13.23
CA ALA A 271 18.76 -40.31 -13.74
C ALA A 271 17.63 -40.25 -12.68
N PRO A 272 16.36 -40.00 -13.08
CA PRO A 272 15.24 -39.89 -12.15
C PRO A 272 14.80 -41.27 -11.64
N ALA A 273 14.70 -41.43 -10.33
CA ALA A 273 13.98 -42.53 -9.70
C ALA A 273 12.47 -42.23 -9.75
N GLN A 274 11.74 -43.05 -10.50
CA GLN A 274 10.27 -43.08 -10.50
C GLN A 274 9.77 -43.72 -9.20
N LEU A 275 8.85 -43.05 -8.51
CA LEU A 275 8.05 -43.66 -7.44
C LEU A 275 6.65 -43.90 -7.99
N GLU A 276 6.38 -45.16 -8.40
CA GLU A 276 5.04 -45.64 -8.74
C GLU A 276 4.23 -45.85 -7.44
N LEU A 277 3.11 -45.14 -7.32
CA LEU A 277 2.10 -45.43 -6.30
C LEU A 277 1.14 -46.48 -6.87
N ARG A 278 1.15 -47.68 -6.29
CA ARG A 278 0.14 -48.72 -6.53
C ARG A 278 -0.94 -48.60 -5.45
N PHE A 279 -2.19 -48.55 -5.87
CA PHE A 279 -3.36 -48.65 -4.99
C PHE A 279 -3.81 -50.10 -4.98
N ASP A 280 -3.81 -50.72 -3.80
CA ASP A 280 -4.57 -51.95 -3.54
C ASP A 280 -5.78 -51.56 -2.67
N GLU A 281 -6.97 -51.81 -3.20
CA GLU A 281 -8.25 -51.77 -2.48
C GLU A 281 -8.32 -52.98 -1.54
N ASP A 282 -8.52 -52.76 -0.24
CA ASP A 282 -9.46 -53.50 0.61
C ASP A 282 -9.26 -53.21 2.11
N GLY A 283 -10.34 -52.78 2.77
CA GLY A 283 -10.77 -53.33 4.07
C GLY A 283 -10.08 -52.92 5.39
N SER A 284 -10.85 -52.16 6.20
CA SER A 284 -10.97 -52.17 7.68
C SER A 284 -9.90 -51.51 8.59
N ASP A 285 -10.41 -50.56 9.38
CA ASP A 285 -10.08 -50.11 10.74
C ASP A 285 -8.80 -50.62 11.43
N ASP A 286 -7.86 -49.72 11.74
CA ASP A 286 -7.57 -49.23 13.11
C ASP A 286 -6.25 -48.42 13.18
N GLU A 287 -6.22 -47.57 14.20
CA GLU A 287 -5.29 -46.53 14.63
C GLU A 287 -3.74 -46.83 14.69
N VAL A 288 -2.93 -45.76 14.60
CA VAL A 288 -1.61 -45.50 15.26
C VAL A 288 -0.30 -45.47 14.43
N ARG A 289 0.42 -44.34 14.64
CA ARG A 289 1.86 -43.99 14.54
C ARG A 289 2.90 -45.11 14.32
N ALA A 290 3.99 -44.79 13.60
CA ALA A 290 5.34 -45.25 13.95
C ALA A 290 6.48 -44.40 13.37
N ASP A 291 7.48 -44.16 14.23
CA ASP A 291 8.82 -43.66 13.96
C ASP A 291 9.62 -44.53 12.98
N ALA A 292 10.61 -43.94 12.30
CA ALA A 292 11.64 -44.69 11.57
C ALA A 292 13.04 -44.43 12.18
N VAL A 293 13.60 -45.54 12.66
CA VAL A 293 14.89 -45.72 13.32
C VAL A 293 16.05 -45.61 12.33
N LEU A 294 17.10 -44.90 12.74
CA LEU A 294 18.42 -44.86 12.08
C LEU A 294 19.14 -46.21 12.25
N ALA A 295 19.52 -46.83 11.13
CA ALA A 295 20.47 -47.94 11.10
C ALA A 295 21.83 -47.44 10.59
N ASP A 296 22.78 -47.36 11.52
CA ASP A 296 24.21 -47.16 11.30
C ASP A 296 24.88 -48.46 10.81
N ARG A 297 25.69 -48.35 9.75
CA ARG A 297 26.86 -49.21 9.50
C ARG A 297 27.96 -48.39 8.84
N GLY A 298 29.00 -48.09 9.62
CA GLY A 298 30.34 -47.69 9.16
C GLY A 298 30.99 -48.71 8.21
N ASP A 299 32.14 -48.45 7.59
CA ASP A 299 33.34 -47.83 8.16
C ASP A 299 34.32 -47.33 7.08
N SER A 300 35.02 -46.26 7.43
CA SER A 300 36.43 -45.92 7.13
C SER A 300 36.94 -45.66 5.71
N GLY A 301 37.14 -44.36 5.46
CA GLY A 301 38.28 -43.82 4.73
C GLY A 301 38.76 -42.52 5.38
N ARG A 302 39.44 -42.60 6.53
CA ARG A 302 40.05 -41.44 7.22
C ARG A 302 41.26 -40.93 6.43
N LEU A 303 41.23 -39.65 6.03
CA LEU A 303 42.42 -38.83 5.85
C LEU A 303 42.10 -37.36 6.21
N GLY A 304 42.53 -36.94 7.40
CA GLY A 304 43.05 -35.60 7.64
C GLY A 304 42.07 -34.45 7.87
N LEU A 305 41.44 -34.41 9.05
CA LEU A 305 41.01 -33.16 9.67
C LEU A 305 42.23 -32.25 9.88
N ARG A 306 42.25 -31.10 9.20
CA ARG A 306 42.84 -29.88 9.75
C ARG A 306 41.69 -28.95 10.10
N ALA A 307 41.48 -28.79 11.40
CA ALA A 307 40.78 -27.66 11.96
C ALA A 307 41.45 -26.37 11.44
N GLY A 308 40.67 -25.58 10.72
CA GLY A 308 40.93 -24.18 10.41
C GLY A 308 39.66 -23.43 10.78
N ASP A 309 39.77 -22.64 11.84
CA ASP A 309 38.77 -21.76 12.39
C ASP A 309 38.29 -20.68 11.38
N GLU A 310 37.07 -20.19 11.66
CA GLU A 310 36.47 -18.90 11.25
C GLU A 310 36.01 -18.66 9.79
N ALA A 311 34.67 -18.54 9.59
CA ALA A 311 34.06 -17.47 8.78
C ALA A 311 32.50 -17.43 8.84
N HIS A 312 31.99 -16.48 9.64
CA HIS A 312 30.67 -15.80 9.57
C HIS A 312 29.38 -16.57 9.90
N GLU A 313 29.03 -16.57 11.19
CA GLU A 313 27.64 -16.38 11.63
C GLU A 313 27.10 -15.10 10.96
N ARG A 314 26.19 -15.23 9.98
CA ARG A 314 25.64 -14.05 9.29
C ARG A 314 24.82 -13.23 10.29
N ASP A 315 25.17 -11.95 10.46
CA ASP A 315 24.42 -11.01 11.31
C ASP A 315 22.92 -11.03 10.93
N ILE A 316 22.08 -11.46 11.88
CA ILE A 316 20.62 -11.56 11.70
C ILE A 316 20.01 -10.22 11.24
N ARG A 317 20.63 -9.08 11.57
CA ARG A 317 20.21 -7.74 11.16
C ARG A 317 20.26 -7.54 9.65
N ALA A 318 21.28 -8.09 9.01
CA ALA A 318 21.47 -8.06 7.57
C ALA A 318 20.64 -9.16 6.88
N GLY A 319 20.57 -10.33 7.52
CA GLY A 319 19.88 -11.51 7.00
C GLY A 319 18.34 -11.43 7.06
N PHE A 320 17.76 -10.69 8.02
CA PHE A 320 16.30 -10.63 8.17
C PHE A 320 15.65 -9.93 6.97
N PRO A 321 14.54 -10.46 6.41
CA PRO A 321 13.93 -9.93 5.19
C PRO A 321 13.56 -8.46 5.30
N ALA A 322 13.53 -7.75 4.18
CA ALA A 322 13.04 -6.37 4.09
C ALA A 322 11.60 -6.33 3.57
N GLY A 323 10.97 -5.15 3.62
CA GLY A 323 9.62 -4.90 3.13
C GLY A 323 8.54 -4.90 4.22
N ALA A 324 7.33 -4.47 3.83
CA ALA A 324 6.24 -4.15 4.74
C ALA A 324 5.87 -5.30 5.71
N ARG A 325 5.88 -6.56 5.25
CA ARG A 325 5.57 -7.72 6.12
C ARG A 325 6.63 -7.93 7.19
N ALA A 326 7.91 -7.77 6.84
CA ALA A 326 9.02 -7.89 7.78
C ALA A 326 9.02 -6.73 8.78
N GLY A 327 8.80 -5.50 8.31
CA GLY A 327 8.61 -4.33 9.16
C GLY A 327 7.47 -4.53 10.17
N ALA A 328 6.30 -4.96 9.69
CA ALA A 328 5.14 -5.22 10.54
C ALA A 328 5.40 -6.30 11.61
N CYS A 329 6.18 -7.34 11.29
CA CYS A 329 6.63 -8.32 12.27
C CYS A 329 7.48 -7.68 13.38
N LEU A 330 8.47 -6.87 13.01
CA LEU A 330 9.36 -6.21 13.98
C LEU A 330 8.61 -5.21 14.86
N HIS A 331 7.70 -4.42 14.28
CA HIS A 331 6.84 -3.50 15.05
C HIS A 331 5.96 -4.26 16.03
N ALA A 332 5.31 -5.34 15.59
CA ALA A 332 4.46 -6.16 16.47
C ALA A 332 5.24 -6.78 17.63
N ILE A 333 6.51 -7.17 17.43
CA ILE A 333 7.37 -7.64 18.51
C ILE A 333 7.62 -6.51 19.53
N LEU A 334 8.03 -5.33 19.05
CA LEU A 334 8.37 -4.18 19.91
C LEU A 334 7.14 -3.58 20.62
N GLU A 335 5.97 -3.67 20.00
CA GLU A 335 4.67 -3.30 20.56
C GLU A 335 4.35 -4.12 21.83
N HIS A 336 4.59 -5.44 21.76
CA HIS A 336 4.28 -6.39 22.84
C HIS A 336 5.45 -6.63 23.81
N ALA A 337 6.62 -6.06 23.54
CA ALA A 337 7.81 -6.24 24.36
C ALA A 337 7.64 -5.67 25.77
N ASP A 338 8.05 -6.43 26.79
CA ASP A 338 8.25 -5.92 28.14
C ASP A 338 9.63 -5.29 28.26
N PHE A 339 9.70 -3.96 28.37
CA PHE A 339 10.97 -3.25 28.53
C PHE A 339 11.57 -3.40 29.94
N GLN A 340 10.95 -4.15 30.86
CA GLN A 340 11.53 -4.49 32.16
C GLN A 340 12.40 -5.76 32.15
N ALA A 341 12.24 -6.62 31.15
CA ALA A 341 12.90 -7.91 31.05
C ALA A 341 13.52 -8.08 29.65
N PRO A 342 14.45 -9.04 29.46
CA PRO A 342 14.85 -9.48 28.12
C PRO A 342 13.64 -9.90 27.28
N LEU A 343 13.73 -9.75 25.96
CA LEU A 343 12.66 -10.12 25.03
C LEU A 343 12.32 -11.59 25.15
N ASP A 344 11.04 -11.87 25.36
CA ASP A 344 10.54 -13.23 25.40
C ASP A 344 10.68 -13.88 24.01
N ARG A 345 11.41 -15.00 23.96
CA ARG A 345 11.66 -15.73 22.72
C ARG A 345 10.39 -16.35 22.16
N ASP A 346 9.44 -16.72 23.02
CA ASP A 346 8.17 -17.31 22.59
C ASP A 346 7.27 -16.25 21.94
N LEU A 347 7.29 -15.02 22.48
CA LEU A 347 6.65 -13.85 21.84
C LEU A 347 7.24 -13.61 20.45
N VAL A 348 8.57 -13.58 20.33
CA VAL A 348 9.28 -13.35 19.07
C VAL A 348 8.95 -14.44 18.05
N ALA A 349 9.09 -15.71 18.44
CA ALA A 349 8.76 -16.86 17.59
C ALA A 349 7.28 -16.81 17.14
N GLY A 350 6.36 -16.48 18.04
CA GLY A 350 4.94 -16.37 17.73
C GLY A 350 4.62 -15.27 16.71
N GLN A 351 5.25 -14.09 16.83
CA GLN A 351 5.08 -13.01 15.83
C GLN A 351 5.70 -13.38 14.49
N MET A 352 6.90 -13.97 14.50
CA MET A 352 7.60 -14.42 13.28
C MET A 352 6.80 -15.49 12.55
N GLN A 353 6.24 -16.47 13.26
CA GLN A 353 5.39 -17.51 12.67
C GLN A 353 4.14 -16.90 12.00
N ARG A 354 3.46 -15.96 12.67
CA ARG A 354 2.28 -15.26 12.10
C ARG A 354 2.61 -14.47 10.84
N ALA A 355 3.81 -13.89 10.79
CA ALA A 355 4.28 -13.10 9.65
C ALA A 355 4.92 -13.95 8.52
N GLY A 356 5.03 -15.27 8.71
CA GLY A 356 5.65 -16.18 7.74
C GLY A 356 7.18 -16.09 7.70
N PHE A 357 7.82 -15.93 8.86
CA PHE A 357 9.28 -15.89 9.05
C PHE A 357 9.74 -16.93 10.10
N GLY A 358 9.01 -18.04 10.24
CA GLY A 358 9.30 -19.08 11.24
C GLY A 358 10.62 -19.82 10.99
N GLU A 359 11.18 -19.73 9.79
CA GLU A 359 12.47 -20.31 9.44
C GLU A 359 13.69 -19.57 10.02
N PHE A 360 13.50 -18.34 10.53
CA PHE A 360 14.58 -17.55 11.12
C PHE A 360 14.73 -17.84 12.62
N ASP A 361 15.96 -17.73 13.14
CA ASP A 361 16.22 -17.92 14.56
C ASP A 361 15.61 -16.79 15.41
N ALA A 362 14.52 -17.11 16.11
CA ALA A 362 13.85 -16.21 17.05
C ALA A 362 14.77 -15.72 18.18
N GLY A 363 15.73 -16.54 18.63
CA GLY A 363 16.72 -16.15 19.64
C GLY A 363 17.66 -15.05 19.14
N ALA A 364 18.11 -15.16 17.89
CA ALA A 364 18.94 -14.14 17.25
C ALA A 364 18.17 -12.82 17.06
N VAL A 365 16.92 -12.88 16.59
CA VAL A 365 16.05 -11.70 16.45
C VAL A 365 15.75 -11.05 17.81
N ALA A 366 15.46 -11.84 18.84
CA ALA A 366 15.26 -11.36 20.20
C ALA A 366 16.51 -10.63 20.72
N GLY A 367 17.69 -11.23 20.57
CA GLY A 367 18.96 -10.61 20.99
C GLY A 367 19.29 -9.32 20.24
N TRP A 368 18.96 -9.25 18.95
CA TRP A 368 19.08 -8.00 18.17
C TRP A 368 18.18 -6.91 18.74
N LEU A 369 16.88 -7.17 18.90
CA LEU A 369 15.92 -6.16 19.37
C LEU A 369 16.16 -5.77 20.84
N ASP A 370 16.60 -6.70 21.69
CA ASP A 370 17.04 -6.38 23.05
C ASP A 370 18.22 -5.40 23.04
N ALA A 371 19.22 -5.62 22.18
CA ALA A 371 20.33 -4.70 22.04
C ALA A 371 19.88 -3.29 21.59
N VAL A 372 18.83 -3.20 20.78
CA VAL A 372 18.20 -1.91 20.41
C VAL A 372 17.57 -1.24 21.65
N ILE A 373 16.81 -1.99 22.45
CA ILE A 373 16.12 -1.49 23.65
C ILE A 373 17.12 -1.00 24.72
N ASP A 374 18.27 -1.67 24.84
CA ASP A 374 19.34 -1.31 25.78
C ASP A 374 20.24 -0.17 25.28
N THR A 375 20.21 0.13 23.98
CA THR A 375 21.09 1.16 23.40
C THR A 375 20.70 2.56 23.89
N PRO A 376 21.63 3.35 24.44
CA PRO A 376 21.37 4.75 24.77
C PRO A 376 21.10 5.57 23.51
N LEU A 377 19.89 6.11 23.41
CA LEU A 377 19.46 7.07 22.40
C LEU A 377 19.90 8.48 22.82
N ILE A 378 20.68 9.16 21.98
CA ILE A 378 21.11 10.54 22.24
C ILE A 378 20.03 11.48 21.70
N ALA A 379 19.32 12.14 22.62
CA ALA A 379 18.29 13.13 22.32
C ALA A 379 18.89 14.41 21.70
N PRO A 380 18.07 15.27 21.06
CA PRO A 380 18.54 16.52 20.44
C PRO A 380 19.23 17.48 21.43
N ASP A 381 18.88 17.42 22.71
CA ASP A 381 19.53 18.20 23.78
C ASP A 381 20.80 17.54 24.35
N GLY A 382 21.25 16.43 23.74
CA GLY A 382 22.44 15.67 24.13
C GLY A 382 22.21 14.68 25.29
N ARG A 383 21.01 14.63 25.88
CA ARG A 383 20.71 13.67 26.95
C ARG A 383 20.68 12.25 26.39
N ARG A 384 21.13 11.28 27.19
CA ARG A 384 21.05 9.86 26.86
C ARG A 384 19.79 9.26 27.47
N VAL A 385 18.97 8.64 26.63
CA VAL A 385 17.68 8.04 26.98
C VAL A 385 17.73 6.57 26.62
N VAL A 386 17.42 5.69 27.57
CA VAL A 386 17.41 4.23 27.36
C VAL A 386 15.97 3.75 27.53
N LEU A 387 15.53 2.86 26.63
CA LEU A 387 14.17 2.34 26.62
C LEU A 387 13.97 1.24 27.66
N ARG A 388 15.02 0.45 27.93
CA ARG A 388 15.03 -0.50 29.04
C ARG A 388 14.65 0.20 30.35
N GLY A 389 13.77 -0.44 31.10
CA GLY A 389 13.25 0.05 32.36
C GLY A 389 12.07 1.01 32.22
N LEU A 390 11.56 1.31 31.03
CA LEU A 390 10.28 2.03 30.89
C LEU A 390 9.10 1.16 31.35
N ARG A 391 8.17 1.76 32.10
CA ARG A 391 6.98 1.10 32.68
C ARG A 391 5.71 1.80 32.21
N ALA A 392 4.61 1.07 32.08
CA ALA A 392 3.30 1.70 32.04
C ALA A 392 3.04 2.46 33.36
N PRO A 393 2.42 3.66 33.35
CA PRO A 393 1.80 4.36 32.22
C PRO A 393 2.75 5.31 31.45
N ALA A 394 4.05 5.29 31.71
CA ALA A 394 5.03 6.19 31.07
C ALA A 394 5.37 5.82 29.61
N VAL A 395 4.71 4.81 29.05
CA VAL A 395 4.81 4.36 27.66
C VAL A 395 3.40 4.14 27.14
N VAL A 396 3.11 4.74 25.99
CA VAL A 396 1.95 4.43 25.15
C VAL A 396 2.51 3.93 23.82
N ARG A 397 2.10 2.75 23.39
CA ARG A 397 2.53 2.13 22.13
C ARG A 397 1.38 2.16 21.14
N GLU A 398 1.70 2.27 19.85
CA GLU A 398 0.73 2.34 18.75
C GLU A 398 -0.38 3.38 19.05
N MET A 399 0.04 4.57 19.49
CA MET A 399 -0.90 5.62 19.87
C MET A 399 -1.62 6.14 18.63
N ASP A 400 -2.89 5.78 18.48
CA ASP A 400 -3.76 6.30 17.43
C ASP A 400 -4.12 7.77 17.70
N PHE A 401 -4.27 8.55 16.63
CA PHE A 401 -4.75 9.91 16.74
C PHE A 401 -5.61 10.35 15.56
N HIS A 402 -6.46 11.34 15.83
CA HIS A 402 -7.17 12.12 14.82
C HIS A 402 -6.88 13.60 15.04
N LEU A 403 -6.20 14.20 14.07
CA LEU A 403 -5.90 15.62 14.08
C LEU A 403 -6.91 16.34 13.18
N SER A 404 -7.79 17.13 13.79
CA SER A 404 -8.72 17.97 13.03
C SER A 404 -7.97 19.07 12.30
N ALA A 405 -8.31 19.18 11.03
CA ALA A 405 -7.77 20.09 10.04
C ALA A 405 -8.90 20.97 9.51
N ARG A 406 -8.68 22.28 9.56
CA ARG A 406 -9.58 23.28 8.97
C ARG A 406 -8.78 24.14 8.01
N GLY A 407 -9.10 24.04 6.72
CA GLY A 407 -8.45 24.78 5.68
C GLY A 407 -6.95 24.52 5.62
N ILE A 408 -6.53 23.25 5.63
CA ILE A 408 -5.13 22.92 5.37
C ILE A 408 -4.82 23.26 3.92
N ASP A 409 -3.73 24.01 3.71
CA ASP A 409 -3.00 24.05 2.44
C ASP A 409 -1.74 23.21 2.62
N GLU A 410 -1.59 22.15 1.83
CA GLU A 410 -0.44 21.27 1.95
C GLU A 410 0.86 21.92 1.50
N ARG A 411 0.77 22.92 0.62
CA ARG A 411 1.93 23.71 0.24
C ARG A 411 2.48 24.44 1.45
N GLU A 412 1.61 25.11 2.20
CA GLU A 412 2.01 25.81 3.42
C GLU A 412 2.51 24.85 4.49
N LEU A 413 1.91 23.67 4.62
CA LEU A 413 2.36 22.62 5.54
C LEU A 413 3.80 22.19 5.23
N PHE A 414 4.10 21.86 3.97
CA PHE A 414 5.45 21.47 3.54
C PHE A 414 6.42 22.64 3.68
N GLU A 415 6.06 23.85 3.24
CA GLU A 415 6.91 25.03 3.36
C GLU A 415 7.22 25.39 4.83
N ALA A 416 6.28 25.16 5.74
CA ALA A 416 6.51 25.36 7.17
C ALA A 416 7.58 24.41 7.71
N VAL A 417 7.50 23.11 7.38
CA VAL A 417 8.48 22.12 7.82
C VAL A 417 9.83 22.32 7.11
N ALA A 418 9.80 22.64 5.81
CA ALA A 418 10.98 22.88 4.98
C ALA A 418 11.84 24.06 5.47
N ALA A 419 11.26 24.96 6.28
CA ALA A 419 12.00 26.07 6.88
C ALA A 419 13.03 25.63 7.93
N GLU A 420 12.86 24.44 8.53
CA GLU A 420 13.77 23.91 9.55
C GLU A 420 14.39 22.56 9.15
N TYR A 421 13.75 21.80 8.26
CA TYR A 421 14.19 20.46 7.87
C TYR A 421 14.23 20.30 6.35
N PRO A 422 15.26 19.63 5.80
CA PRO A 422 15.28 19.31 4.38
C PRO A 422 14.15 18.32 4.04
N LEU A 423 13.47 18.57 2.91
CA LEU A 423 12.44 17.70 2.34
C LEU A 423 12.65 17.64 0.82
N ASP A 424 12.75 16.42 0.27
CA ASP A 424 12.90 16.24 -1.19
C ASP A 424 11.54 16.28 -1.91
N ALA A 425 10.48 15.90 -1.20
CA ALA A 425 9.13 15.85 -1.73
C ALA A 425 8.63 17.26 -2.12
N ARG A 426 8.09 17.39 -3.34
CA ARG A 426 7.51 18.64 -3.80
C ARG A 426 6.16 18.86 -3.16
N ALA A 427 5.98 20.05 -2.61
CA ALA A 427 4.75 20.43 -1.95
C ALA A 427 3.54 20.31 -2.92
N PRO A 428 2.56 19.44 -2.62
CA PRO A 428 1.39 19.23 -3.48
C PRO A 428 0.51 20.49 -3.50
N ARG A 429 -0.15 20.74 -4.62
CA ARG A 429 -1.15 21.81 -4.75
C ARG A 429 -2.52 21.28 -4.38
N SER A 430 -2.73 21.05 -3.09
CA SER A 430 -4.03 20.61 -2.59
C SER A 430 -4.38 21.33 -1.28
N ALA A 431 -5.66 21.59 -1.10
CA ALA A 431 -6.21 22.16 0.11
C ALA A 431 -7.44 21.34 0.54
N TRP A 432 -7.59 21.12 1.84
CA TRP A 432 -8.63 20.25 2.37
C TRP A 432 -9.06 20.61 3.79
N ASP A 433 -10.29 20.23 4.10
CA ASP A 433 -10.84 20.17 5.45
C ASP A 433 -10.91 18.71 5.90
N GLY A 434 -10.92 18.45 7.21
CA GLY A 434 -11.27 17.13 7.73
C GLY A 434 -10.34 16.59 8.80
N LEU A 435 -9.88 15.35 8.63
CA LEU A 435 -9.15 14.61 9.66
C LEU A 435 -7.88 13.98 9.08
N LEU A 436 -6.74 14.31 9.70
CA LEU A 436 -5.52 13.54 9.55
C LEU A 436 -5.49 12.44 10.61
N ARG A 437 -5.48 11.18 10.19
CA ARG A 437 -5.29 10.01 11.07
C ARG A 437 -3.86 9.52 10.99
N GLY A 438 -3.32 9.03 12.10
CA GLY A 438 -2.05 8.33 12.13
C GLY A 438 -1.89 7.51 13.40
N PHE A 439 -0.77 6.79 13.46
CA PHE A 439 -0.35 5.99 14.60
C PHE A 439 1.09 6.37 14.93
N VAL A 440 1.36 6.63 16.21
CA VAL A 440 2.73 6.84 16.69
C VAL A 440 3.19 5.53 17.32
N ASP A 441 4.24 4.90 16.79
CA ASP A 441 4.72 3.61 17.29
C ASP A 441 4.93 3.62 18.81
N MET A 442 5.54 4.68 19.33
CA MET A 442 5.67 4.86 20.77
C MET A 442 5.76 6.32 21.21
N VAL A 443 5.00 6.67 22.25
CA VAL A 443 5.15 7.89 23.03
C VAL A 443 5.56 7.50 24.44
N PHE A 444 6.60 8.14 24.98
CA PHE A 444 7.07 7.78 26.31
C PHE A 444 7.65 8.95 27.09
N GLU A 445 7.66 8.82 28.42
CA GLU A 445 8.18 9.79 29.36
C GLU A 445 9.47 9.26 30.01
N ARG A 446 10.47 10.13 30.12
CA ARG A 446 11.69 9.87 30.90
C ARG A 446 12.19 11.17 31.52
N ASN A 447 12.34 11.19 32.85
CA ASN A 447 12.92 12.30 33.60
C ASN A 447 12.21 13.66 33.38
N GLY A 448 10.87 13.65 33.35
CA GLY A 448 10.00 14.80 33.14
C GLY A 448 9.87 15.25 31.68
N ARG A 449 10.42 14.49 30.72
CA ARG A 449 10.37 14.80 29.29
C ARG A 449 9.66 13.70 28.50
N TRP A 450 8.80 14.12 27.59
CA TRP A 450 8.03 13.28 26.68
C TRP A 450 8.70 13.23 25.31
N TYR A 451 8.75 12.03 24.74
CA TYR A 451 9.38 11.72 23.47
C TYR A 451 8.41 10.97 22.57
N VAL A 452 8.54 11.21 21.28
CA VAL A 452 7.98 10.35 20.21
C VAL A 452 9.08 9.43 19.71
N LEU A 453 8.75 8.20 19.38
CA LEU A 453 9.65 7.27 18.73
C LEU A 453 8.90 6.54 17.61
N ASP A 454 9.58 6.40 16.48
CA ASP A 454 9.14 5.68 15.30
C ASP A 454 10.21 4.65 14.90
N TRP A 455 9.81 3.40 14.74
CA TRP A 455 10.68 2.30 14.33
C TRP A 455 10.76 2.27 12.81
N LYS A 456 11.98 2.11 12.27
CA LYS A 456 12.22 1.98 10.84
C LYS A 456 12.96 0.70 10.52
N SER A 457 12.37 -0.09 9.63
CA SER A 457 12.90 -1.37 9.14
C SER A 457 13.61 -1.26 7.79
N ASN A 458 13.66 -0.04 7.20
CA ASN A 458 14.30 0.30 5.92
C ASN A 458 15.70 -0.33 5.77
N ARG A 459 16.02 -0.75 4.55
CA ARG A 459 17.33 -1.33 4.23
C ARG A 459 18.17 -0.30 3.47
N LEU A 460 19.09 0.36 4.19
CA LEU A 460 20.01 1.35 3.57
C LEU A 460 21.27 0.72 2.95
N GLY A 461 21.46 -0.59 3.16
CA GLY A 461 22.56 -1.41 2.64
C GLY A 461 22.65 -2.74 3.35
N ASP A 462 23.68 -3.52 3.03
CA ASP A 462 23.84 -4.92 3.47
C ASP A 462 24.42 -5.08 4.87
N ASP A 463 24.99 -4.03 5.44
CA ASP A 463 25.54 -4.06 6.79
C ASP A 463 25.20 -2.79 7.57
N ALA A 464 25.47 -2.81 8.87
CA ALA A 464 25.19 -1.66 9.72
C ALA A 464 26.15 -0.47 9.50
N ALA A 465 27.22 -0.61 8.69
CA ALA A 465 28.05 0.53 8.24
C ALA A 465 27.36 1.36 7.15
N ALA A 466 26.37 0.81 6.44
CA ALA A 466 25.54 1.55 5.49
C ALA A 466 24.64 2.62 6.17
N TYR A 467 24.38 2.49 7.46
CA TYR A 467 23.50 3.40 8.24
C TYR A 467 24.30 4.57 8.82
N THR A 468 25.04 5.26 7.94
CA THR A 468 25.76 6.48 8.29
C THR A 468 24.79 7.63 8.57
N GLU A 469 25.25 8.67 9.26
CA GLU A 469 24.44 9.88 9.49
C GLU A 469 23.95 10.48 8.17
N GLY A 470 24.80 10.53 7.14
CA GLY A 470 24.43 11.05 5.82
C GLY A 470 23.38 10.18 5.11
N ALA A 471 23.49 8.85 5.18
CA ALA A 471 22.50 7.95 4.58
C ALA A 471 21.14 8.03 5.28
N ILE A 472 21.14 8.13 6.61
CA ILE A 472 19.93 8.31 7.41
C ILE A 472 19.30 9.67 7.11
N ASP A 473 20.07 10.75 7.10
CA ASP A 473 19.54 12.09 6.82
C ASP A 473 18.99 12.19 5.37
N ALA A 474 19.61 11.50 4.40
CA ALA A 474 19.07 11.36 3.05
C ALA A 474 17.74 10.59 3.04
N ALA A 475 17.64 9.47 3.76
CA ALA A 475 16.40 8.71 3.89
C ALA A 475 15.29 9.54 4.57
N MET A 476 15.63 10.32 5.60
CA MET A 476 14.70 11.23 6.27
C MET A 476 14.11 12.27 5.30
N SER A 477 14.95 12.84 4.41
CA SER A 477 14.52 13.81 3.40
C SER A 477 13.65 13.15 2.31
N ALA A 478 14.12 12.03 1.76
CA ALA A 478 13.48 11.32 0.65
C ALA A 478 12.08 10.81 1.00
N HIS A 479 11.88 10.31 2.22
CA HIS A 479 10.59 9.80 2.71
C HIS A 479 9.78 10.85 3.48
N ALA A 480 10.23 12.11 3.53
CA ALA A 480 9.60 13.19 4.29
C ALA A 480 9.32 12.84 5.77
N TYR A 481 10.17 12.01 6.40
CA TYR A 481 10.00 11.62 7.80
C TYR A 481 10.10 12.82 8.76
N SER A 482 10.77 13.91 8.37
CA SER A 482 10.74 15.16 9.14
C SER A 482 9.35 15.81 9.19
N LEU A 483 8.52 15.67 8.14
CA LEU A 483 7.12 16.09 8.17
C LEU A 483 6.32 15.20 9.12
N GLN A 484 6.50 13.88 9.05
CA GLN A 484 5.90 12.92 9.99
C GLN A 484 6.23 13.30 11.44
N ALA A 485 7.51 13.60 11.70
CA ALA A 485 7.99 14.00 13.02
C ALA A 485 7.28 15.22 13.57
N CYS A 486 7.16 16.26 12.74
CA CYS A 486 6.48 17.49 13.13
C CYS A 486 4.99 17.25 13.41
N LEU A 487 4.33 16.40 12.62
CA LEU A 487 2.93 16.04 12.83
C LEU A 487 2.72 15.25 14.14
N TYR A 488 3.58 14.27 14.42
CA TYR A 488 3.50 13.49 15.66
C TYR A 488 3.79 14.35 16.90
N LEU A 489 4.78 15.23 16.81
CA LEU A 489 5.08 16.16 17.89
C LEU A 489 4.01 17.24 18.06
N LEU A 490 3.30 17.64 17.00
CA LEU A 490 2.12 18.51 17.10
C LEU A 490 0.98 17.80 17.86
N VAL A 491 0.73 16.53 17.57
CA VAL A 491 -0.24 15.71 18.30
C VAL A 491 0.14 15.61 19.77
N LEU A 492 1.41 15.27 20.06
CA LEU A 492 1.92 15.23 21.43
C LEU A 492 1.79 16.60 22.12
N HIS A 493 2.12 17.69 21.42
CA HIS A 493 2.00 19.05 21.95
C HIS A 493 0.55 19.37 22.37
N ARG A 494 -0.43 19.07 21.51
CA ARG A 494 -1.85 19.29 21.80
C ARG A 494 -2.31 18.42 22.99
N LEU A 495 -1.91 17.15 23.00
CA LEU A 495 -2.26 16.21 24.06
C LEU A 495 -1.72 16.66 25.42
N LEU A 496 -0.43 16.98 25.51
CA LEU A 496 0.19 17.44 26.74
C LEU A 496 -0.37 18.79 27.20
N ARG A 497 -0.65 19.72 26.28
CA ARG A 497 -1.30 20.99 26.61
C ARG A 497 -2.67 20.78 27.27
N GLN A 498 -3.40 19.74 26.89
CA GLN A 498 -4.71 19.40 27.45
C GLN A 498 -4.60 18.62 28.78
N ARG A 499 -3.59 17.76 28.92
CA ARG A 499 -3.51 16.76 30.00
C ARG A 499 -2.53 17.12 31.12
N LEU A 500 -1.50 17.91 30.84
CA LEU A 500 -0.42 18.21 31.77
C LEU A 500 -0.55 19.65 32.29
N PRO A 501 -0.91 19.84 33.57
CA PRO A 501 -0.95 21.17 34.19
C PRO A 501 0.40 21.86 34.12
N GLY A 502 0.41 23.14 33.76
CA GLY A 502 1.65 23.92 33.62
C GLY A 502 2.56 23.44 32.49
N TYR A 503 1.99 22.81 31.46
CA TYR A 503 2.71 22.39 30.25
C TYR A 503 3.49 23.55 29.62
N ASP A 504 4.67 23.20 29.13
CA ASP A 504 5.63 24.06 28.44
C ASP A 504 6.44 23.21 27.47
N TRP A 505 6.58 23.66 26.23
CA TRP A 505 7.21 22.92 25.14
C TRP A 505 8.70 22.67 25.40
N ASP A 506 9.42 23.66 25.89
CA ASP A 506 10.88 23.60 26.05
C ASP A 506 11.27 22.71 27.24
N ARG A 507 10.46 22.75 28.30
CA ARG A 507 10.63 21.92 29.49
C ARG A 507 10.20 20.47 29.29
N HIS A 508 9.02 20.22 28.73
CA HIS A 508 8.42 18.87 28.77
C HIS A 508 8.59 18.08 27.48
N VAL A 509 8.82 18.70 26.32
CA VAL A 509 9.03 17.92 25.08
C VAL A 509 10.51 17.69 24.87
N GLY A 510 10.90 16.42 24.76
CA GLY A 510 12.28 15.99 24.54
C GLY A 510 12.66 15.86 23.07
N GLY A 511 11.68 15.75 22.18
CA GLY A 511 11.87 15.58 20.74
C GLY A 511 11.37 14.23 20.27
N ALA A 512 11.87 13.79 19.13
CA ALA A 512 11.45 12.56 18.49
C ALA A 512 12.66 11.75 17.96
N PHE A 513 12.50 10.43 17.91
CA PHE A 513 13.51 9.48 17.46
C PHE A 513 12.98 8.64 16.29
N TRP A 514 13.69 8.65 15.15
CA TRP A 514 13.53 7.64 14.09
C TRP A 514 14.64 6.62 14.24
N VAL A 515 14.26 5.40 14.61
CA VAL A 515 15.19 4.32 14.95
C VAL A 515 15.24 3.32 13.81
N PHE A 516 16.27 3.42 12.96
CA PHE A 516 16.54 2.46 11.89
C PHE A 516 17.13 1.20 12.48
N LEU A 517 16.27 0.24 12.83
CA LEU A 517 16.55 -0.94 13.67
C LEU A 517 17.83 -1.68 13.28
N ARG A 518 18.08 -1.81 11.97
CA ARG A 518 19.24 -2.52 11.41
C ARG A 518 20.56 -1.82 11.68
N GLY A 519 20.56 -0.49 11.74
CA GLY A 519 21.73 0.35 11.94
C GLY A 519 22.09 0.63 13.40
N VAL A 520 21.22 0.28 14.35
CA VAL A 520 21.38 0.69 15.75
C VAL A 520 22.60 0.05 16.39
N ARG A 521 23.48 0.89 16.94
CA ARG A 521 24.66 0.47 17.70
C ARG A 521 24.87 1.39 18.90
N ALA A 522 25.55 0.86 19.93
CA ALA A 522 25.91 1.64 21.10
C ALA A 522 26.79 2.84 20.69
N PRO A 523 26.45 4.07 21.08
CA PRO A 523 27.22 5.25 20.70
C PRO A 523 28.57 5.27 21.45
N ALA A 524 29.65 5.49 20.70
CA ALA A 524 30.98 5.66 21.25
C ALA A 524 31.05 6.90 22.17
N ARG A 525 32.05 6.93 23.04
CA ARG A 525 32.25 8.06 23.95
C ARG A 525 32.51 9.34 23.13
N GLY A 526 31.72 10.38 23.39
CA GLY A 526 31.84 11.67 22.70
C GLY A 526 31.05 11.81 21.39
N GLN A 527 30.41 10.74 20.89
CA GLN A 527 29.47 10.86 19.76
C GLN A 527 28.25 11.72 20.14
N ARG A 528 27.78 12.50 19.17
CA ARG A 528 26.63 13.41 19.29
C ARG A 528 25.30 12.79 18.88
N ARG A 529 25.33 11.69 18.13
CA ARG A 529 24.16 10.92 17.69
C ARG A 529 24.39 9.44 17.97
N THR A 530 23.29 8.72 18.16
CA THR A 530 23.33 7.26 18.24
C THR A 530 23.36 6.69 16.82
N PRO A 531 24.35 5.86 16.44
CA PRO A 531 24.37 5.23 15.13
C PRO A 531 23.05 4.49 14.85
N GLY A 532 22.51 4.62 13.63
CA GLY A 532 21.20 4.06 13.28
C GLY A 532 19.99 4.88 13.76
N VAL A 533 20.19 6.05 14.38
CA VAL A 533 19.11 6.84 14.95
C VAL A 533 19.20 8.29 14.48
N HIS A 534 18.09 8.79 13.92
CA HIS A 534 17.89 10.22 13.73
C HIS A 534 17.09 10.77 14.91
N ALA A 535 17.59 11.82 15.56
CA ALA A 535 16.91 12.49 16.65
C ALA A 535 16.69 13.96 16.29
N SER A 536 15.45 14.44 16.42
CA SER A 536 15.11 15.83 16.10
C SER A 536 14.12 16.43 17.08
N LYS A 537 14.21 17.75 17.28
CA LYS A 537 13.22 18.54 18.00
C LYS A 537 12.97 19.83 17.22
N PRO A 538 11.80 20.00 16.58
CA PRO A 538 11.43 21.23 15.89
C PRO A 538 11.38 22.39 16.87
N SER A 539 11.56 23.61 16.38
CA SER A 539 11.40 24.80 17.20
C SER A 539 9.96 24.90 17.72
N ARG A 540 9.81 25.57 18.87
CA ARG A 540 8.48 25.92 19.40
C ARG A 540 7.67 26.70 18.37
N ALA A 541 8.32 27.61 17.66
CA ALA A 541 7.69 28.47 16.68
C ALA A 541 7.11 27.67 15.50
N LEU A 542 7.82 26.63 15.03
CA LEU A 542 7.31 25.73 14.00
C LEU A 542 6.08 24.97 14.48
N ILE A 543 6.13 24.34 15.66
CA ILE A 543 4.98 23.57 16.18
C ILE A 543 3.77 24.47 16.41
N GLU A 544 3.95 25.68 16.93
CA GLU A 544 2.86 26.65 17.07
C GLU A 544 2.34 27.16 15.72
N ARG A 545 3.21 27.29 14.70
CA ARG A 545 2.80 27.61 13.32
C ARG A 545 1.94 26.49 12.75
N LEU A 546 2.36 25.23 12.89
CA LEU A 546 1.58 24.06 12.47
C LEU A 546 0.26 23.96 13.24
N ASP A 547 0.25 24.25 14.55
CA ASP A 547 -0.98 24.26 15.35
C ASP A 547 -2.00 25.26 14.80
N ARG A 548 -1.55 26.48 14.43
CA ARG A 548 -2.39 27.50 13.80
C ARG A 548 -2.85 27.11 12.39
N LEU A 549 -1.98 26.49 11.61
CA LEU A 549 -2.29 25.97 10.27
C LEU A 549 -3.45 24.97 10.34
N PHE A 550 -3.37 23.99 11.26
CA PHE A 550 -4.44 23.01 11.47
C PHE A 550 -5.75 23.59 12.03
N GLN A 551 -5.71 24.77 12.65
CA GLN A 551 -6.90 25.48 13.14
C GLN A 551 -7.55 26.38 12.08
N GLY A 552 -6.94 26.54 10.89
CA GLY A 552 -7.40 27.47 9.85
C GLY A 552 -7.23 28.94 10.26
N ALA A 553 -6.25 29.23 11.11
CA ALA A 553 -6.06 30.53 11.74
C ALA A 553 -5.01 31.42 11.05
N LEU A 554 -4.26 30.91 10.08
CA LEU A 554 -3.16 31.67 9.45
C LEU A 554 -3.65 32.75 8.45
N ASP A 555 -4.87 32.64 7.90
CA ASP A 555 -5.31 33.52 6.79
C ASP A 555 -6.54 34.40 7.04
N ARG A 556 -6.99 34.61 8.29
CA ARG A 556 -7.99 35.66 8.55
C ARG A 556 -7.40 37.05 8.77
N ALA A 557 -6.07 37.15 8.88
CA ALA A 557 -5.39 38.42 9.17
C ALA A 557 -5.00 39.21 7.90
N HIS A 558 -4.79 38.56 6.76
CA HIS A 558 -4.41 39.25 5.52
C HIS A 558 -5.61 39.72 4.66
N ASP A 559 -6.78 39.07 4.76
CA ASP A 559 -7.93 39.43 3.91
C ASP A 559 -8.86 40.52 4.49
N ARG A 560 -8.66 40.96 5.75
CA ARG A 560 -9.47 42.03 6.37
C ARG A 560 -8.75 43.39 6.48
N ALA A 561 -7.48 43.46 6.11
CA ALA A 561 -6.71 44.71 6.16
C ALA A 561 -6.50 45.34 4.77
N GLY A 562 -7.10 44.78 3.71
CA GLY A 562 -6.86 45.21 2.33
C GLY A 562 -8.09 45.25 1.41
N ARG A 563 -9.33 45.23 1.92
CA ARG A 563 -10.53 45.53 1.14
C ARG A 563 -11.37 46.61 1.79
#